data_AF-A0A526TP66-F1
#
_entry.id   AF-A0A526TP66-F1
#
_cell.length_a   1.000
_cell.length_b   1.000
_cell.length_c   1.000
_cell.angle_alpha   90.00
_cell.angle_beta   90.00
_cell.angle_gamma   90.00
#
_symmetry.space_group_name_H-M   'P 1'
#
loop_
_entity.id
_entity.type
_entity.pdbx_description
1 polymer ?
#
loop_
_entity_poly.entity_id
_entity_poly.type
_entity_poly.pdbx_seq_one_letter_code
_entity_poly.pdbx_strand_id
1 'polypeptide(L)'
;GQYQNIVGQGGWVDVPATKKLQLGVDDPDVVPLRKRLMVSGDLSQSAGISTAFDSYVDSAVKRFQLRHGLPADGALGKYTYAAMNVSAQIRLGQLQTNLQRLREKAGTLGSRYVLVDIPAAQVEAVENDRVVLRHTAIVGKIDRQ
;
A
#
# COMPACT_ATOMS: atom_id res chain seq x y z
N GLY A 1 5.93 2.21 14.90
CA GLY A 1 5.17 2.60 13.69
C GLY A 1 4.30 1.44 13.22
N GLN A 2 3.27 1.69 12.40
CA GLN A 2 2.27 0.68 11.99
C GLN A 2 2.90 -0.65 11.52
N TYR A 3 3.89 -0.60 10.62
CA TYR A 3 4.56 -1.82 10.10
C TYR A 3 5.39 -2.58 11.14
N GLN A 4 5.96 -1.90 12.13
CA GLN A 4 6.67 -2.57 13.24
C GLN A 4 5.68 -3.36 14.11
N ASN A 5 4.49 -2.79 14.37
CA ASN A 5 3.45 -3.49 15.12
C ASN A 5 2.94 -4.71 14.34
N ILE A 6 2.72 -4.57 13.04
CA ILE A 6 2.32 -5.69 12.16
C ILE A 6 3.36 -6.81 12.20
N VAL A 7 4.65 -6.48 12.04
CA VAL A 7 5.73 -7.48 12.12
C VAL A 7 5.79 -8.13 13.51
N GLY A 8 5.65 -7.36 14.57
CA GLY A 8 5.61 -7.87 15.95
C GLY A 8 4.43 -8.80 16.25
N GLN A 9 3.35 -8.69 15.48
CA GLN A 9 2.18 -9.57 15.54
C GLN A 9 2.25 -10.78 14.58
N GLY A 10 3.41 -11.02 13.96
CA GLY A 10 3.64 -12.15 13.04
C GLY A 10 3.50 -11.81 11.56
N GLY A 11 3.21 -10.55 11.21
CA GLY A 11 3.09 -10.09 9.84
C GLY A 11 1.69 -10.30 9.25
N TRP A 12 1.63 -10.48 7.94
CA TRP A 12 0.40 -10.79 7.21
C TRP A 12 0.53 -12.11 6.47
N VAL A 13 -0.61 -12.74 6.23
CA VAL A 13 -0.70 -14.01 5.49
C VAL A 13 -0.44 -13.81 3.99
N ASP A 14 0.17 -14.80 3.36
CA ASP A 14 0.27 -14.84 1.91
C ASP A 14 -1.09 -15.16 1.28
N VAL A 15 -1.36 -14.53 0.13
CA VAL A 15 -2.57 -14.78 -0.64
C VAL A 15 -2.24 -15.73 -1.80
N PRO A 16 -2.92 -16.88 -1.92
CA PRO A 16 -2.68 -17.83 -3.01
C PRO A 16 -2.87 -17.16 -4.38
N ALA A 17 -1.82 -17.17 -5.20
CA ALA A 17 -1.81 -16.59 -6.54
C ALA A 17 -2.17 -17.63 -7.62
N THR A 18 -3.19 -18.44 -7.34
CA THR A 18 -3.56 -19.61 -8.16
C THR A 18 -4.52 -19.25 -9.30
N LYS A 19 -5.32 -18.20 -9.12
CA LYS A 19 -6.38 -17.78 -10.04
C LYS A 19 -6.57 -16.27 -9.98
N LYS A 20 -7.32 -15.72 -10.93
CA LYS A 20 -7.73 -14.31 -10.89
C LYS A 20 -8.95 -14.17 -9.97
N LEU A 21 -8.83 -13.36 -8.92
CA LEU A 21 -9.95 -12.98 -8.07
C LEU A 21 -10.46 -11.58 -8.46
N GLN A 22 -11.77 -11.40 -8.56
CA GLN A 22 -12.43 -10.14 -8.91
C GLN A 22 -13.89 -10.13 -8.41
N LEU A 23 -14.53 -8.96 -8.44
CA LEU A 23 -15.91 -8.77 -8.00
C LEU A 23 -16.87 -9.84 -8.55
N GLY A 24 -17.68 -10.41 -7.66
CA GLY A 24 -18.69 -11.43 -7.98
C GLY A 24 -18.21 -12.87 -7.88
N VAL A 25 -16.90 -13.12 -7.69
CA VAL A 25 -16.38 -14.47 -7.44
C VAL A 25 -16.69 -14.91 -6.01
N ASP A 26 -17.10 -16.16 -5.83
CA ASP A 26 -17.08 -16.86 -4.55
C ASP A 26 -15.98 -17.92 -4.57
N ASP A 27 -14.95 -17.75 -3.74
CA ASP A 27 -13.80 -18.64 -3.73
C ASP A 27 -13.11 -18.69 -2.35
N PRO A 28 -12.63 -19.87 -1.90
CA PRO A 28 -11.88 -20.00 -0.65
C PRO A 28 -10.67 -19.09 -0.53
N ASP A 29 -10.01 -18.74 -1.64
CA ASP A 29 -8.83 -17.87 -1.65
C ASP A 29 -9.18 -16.40 -1.32
N VAL A 30 -10.46 -16.03 -1.27
CA VAL A 30 -10.90 -14.71 -0.78
C VAL A 30 -10.74 -14.59 0.74
N VAL A 31 -10.76 -15.68 1.49
CA VAL A 31 -10.54 -15.68 2.94
C VAL A 31 -9.15 -15.16 3.32
N PRO A 32 -8.03 -15.71 2.81
CA PRO A 32 -6.71 -15.15 3.08
C PRO A 32 -6.55 -13.73 2.51
N LEU A 33 -7.18 -13.40 1.38
CA LEU A 33 -7.20 -12.04 0.85
C LEU A 33 -7.82 -11.04 1.85
N ARG A 34 -8.99 -11.34 2.41
CA ARG A 34 -9.65 -10.50 3.41
C ARG A 34 -8.76 -10.28 4.63
N LYS A 35 -8.21 -11.37 5.18
CA LYS A 35 -7.26 -11.30 6.32
C LYS A 35 -6.07 -10.41 5.99
N ARG A 36 -5.49 -10.57 4.81
CA ARG A 36 -4.35 -9.78 4.34
C ARG A 36 -4.66 -8.29 4.26
N LEU A 37 -5.80 -7.92 3.68
CA LEU A 37 -6.26 -6.53 3.53
C LEU A 37 -6.67 -5.90 4.87
N MET A 38 -7.22 -6.71 5.77
CA MET A 38 -7.55 -6.30 7.14
C MET A 38 -6.30 -5.94 7.95
N VAL A 39 -5.22 -6.72 7.83
CA VAL A 39 -3.95 -6.43 8.52
C VAL A 39 -3.28 -5.17 8.00
N SER A 40 -3.34 -4.90 6.69
CA SER A 40 -2.83 -3.63 6.14
C SER A 40 -3.76 -2.43 6.33
N GLY A 41 -4.98 -2.63 6.85
CA GLY A 41 -5.97 -1.58 7.03
C GLY A 41 -6.70 -1.16 5.74
N ASP A 42 -6.56 -1.94 4.66
CA ASP A 42 -7.30 -1.70 3.41
C ASP A 42 -8.75 -2.16 3.51
N LEU A 43 -9.06 -3.11 4.41
CA LEU A 43 -10.42 -3.62 4.68
C LEU A 43 -10.75 -3.48 6.16
N SER A 44 -11.95 -3.00 6.48
CA SER A 44 -12.43 -2.92 7.87
C SER A 44 -12.62 -4.32 8.45
N GLN A 45 -12.28 -4.52 9.73
CA GLN A 45 -12.56 -5.75 10.47
C GLN A 45 -14.06 -6.07 10.51
N SER A 46 -14.92 -5.03 10.49
CA SER A 46 -16.38 -5.19 10.46
C SER A 46 -16.92 -5.80 9.17
N ALA A 47 -16.13 -5.86 8.10
CA ALA A 47 -16.54 -6.51 6.84
C ALA A 47 -16.58 -8.04 6.95
N GLY A 48 -16.01 -8.61 8.01
CA GLY A 48 -16.03 -10.04 8.28
C GLY A 48 -15.24 -10.90 7.29
N ILE A 49 -15.18 -12.19 7.61
CA ILE A 49 -14.52 -13.21 6.80
C ILE A 49 -15.58 -14.00 6.02
N SER A 50 -15.43 -14.06 4.70
CA SER A 50 -16.27 -14.85 3.81
C SER A 50 -15.47 -15.24 2.56
N THR A 51 -16.02 -16.14 1.75
CA THR A 51 -15.47 -16.54 0.44
C THR A 51 -15.92 -15.61 -0.69
N ALA A 52 -16.86 -14.70 -0.45
CA ALA A 52 -17.37 -13.79 -1.46
C ALA A 52 -16.41 -12.62 -1.71
N PHE A 53 -16.03 -12.40 -2.96
CA PHE A 53 -15.40 -11.19 -3.43
C PHE A 53 -16.48 -10.14 -3.71
N ASP A 54 -16.88 -9.44 -2.65
CA ASP A 54 -17.93 -8.42 -2.68
C ASP A 54 -17.38 -7.01 -2.96
N SER A 55 -18.27 -6.02 -2.91
CA SER A 55 -17.91 -4.61 -3.13
C SER A 55 -16.96 -4.04 -2.07
N TYR A 56 -16.94 -4.60 -0.86
CA TYR A 56 -16.00 -4.20 0.19
C TYR A 56 -14.59 -4.65 -0.15
N VAL A 57 -14.44 -5.91 -0.60
CA VAL A 57 -13.16 -6.47 -1.05
C VAL A 57 -12.67 -5.77 -2.30
N ASP A 58 -13.54 -5.52 -3.29
CA ASP A 58 -13.20 -4.76 -4.50
C ASP A 58 -12.63 -3.36 -4.15
N SER A 59 -13.33 -2.63 -3.28
CA SER A 59 -12.88 -1.31 -2.83
C SER A 59 -11.54 -1.37 -2.07
N ALA A 60 -11.33 -2.42 -1.26
CA ALA A 60 -10.09 -2.63 -0.52
C ALA A 60 -8.92 -2.98 -1.44
N VAL A 61 -9.14 -3.82 -2.46
CA VAL A 61 -8.14 -4.13 -3.47
C VAL A 61 -7.76 -2.90 -4.28
N LYS A 62 -8.73 -2.06 -4.66
CA LYS A 62 -8.46 -0.79 -5.35
C LYS A 62 -7.60 0.16 -4.50
N ARG A 63 -7.91 0.29 -3.20
CA ARG A 63 -7.07 1.05 -2.25
C ARG A 63 -5.65 0.50 -2.19
N PHE A 64 -5.51 -0.82 -2.07
CA PHE A 64 -4.22 -1.49 -2.08
C PHE A 64 -3.45 -1.19 -3.38
N GLN A 65 -4.08 -1.40 -4.53
CA GLN A 65 -3.48 -1.15 -5.85
C GLN A 65 -2.97 0.29 -5.98
N LEU A 66 -3.77 1.29 -5.59
CA LEU A 66 -3.38 2.70 -5.61
C LEU A 66 -2.15 2.97 -4.74
N ARG A 67 -2.13 2.48 -3.49
CA ARG A 67 -0.99 2.64 -2.56
C ARG A 67 0.28 1.89 -3.01
N HIS A 68 0.15 1.00 -3.98
CA HIS A 68 1.25 0.23 -4.55
C HIS A 68 1.61 0.67 -5.98
N GLY A 69 1.02 1.77 -6.49
CA GLY A 69 1.31 2.30 -7.83
C GLY A 69 0.80 1.40 -8.97
N LEU A 70 -0.21 0.57 -8.71
CA LEU A 70 -0.85 -0.34 -9.67
C LEU A 70 -2.16 0.28 -10.21
N PRO A 71 -2.61 -0.11 -11.42
CA PRO A 71 -3.96 0.21 -11.88
C PRO A 71 -5.02 -0.27 -10.88
N ALA A 72 -5.94 0.60 -10.52
CA ALA A 72 -6.99 0.33 -9.52
C ALA A 72 -8.22 -0.35 -10.14
N ASP A 73 -8.02 -1.49 -10.79
CA ASP A 73 -9.07 -2.23 -11.50
C ASP A 73 -9.88 -3.17 -10.59
N GLY A 74 -9.46 -3.36 -9.33
CA GLY A 74 -10.12 -4.25 -8.36
C GLY A 74 -9.90 -5.75 -8.59
N ALA A 75 -9.08 -6.12 -9.57
CA ALA A 75 -8.77 -7.51 -9.87
C ALA A 75 -7.38 -7.92 -9.37
N LEU A 76 -7.25 -9.14 -8.86
CA LEU A 76 -5.95 -9.70 -8.51
C LEU A 76 -5.30 -10.34 -9.73
N GLY A 77 -4.48 -9.56 -10.41
CA GLY A 77 -3.55 -10.05 -11.43
C GLY A 77 -2.17 -10.36 -10.88
N LYS A 78 -1.27 -10.86 -11.75
CA LYS A 78 0.12 -11.22 -11.44
C LYS A 78 0.85 -10.14 -10.61
N TYR A 79 0.71 -8.87 -10.99
CA TYR A 79 1.39 -7.77 -10.32
C TYR A 79 0.78 -7.44 -8.94
N THR A 80 -0.54 -7.54 -8.79
CA THR A 80 -1.21 -7.36 -7.50
C THR A 80 -0.79 -8.45 -6.52
N TYR A 81 -0.77 -9.72 -6.95
CA TYR A 81 -0.28 -10.83 -6.12
C TYR A 81 1.19 -10.64 -5.72
N ALA A 82 2.06 -10.30 -6.67
CA ALA A 82 3.47 -10.07 -6.37
C ALA A 82 3.68 -8.95 -5.34
N ALA A 83 2.92 -7.85 -5.43
CA ALA A 83 2.98 -6.77 -4.45
C ALA A 83 2.42 -7.17 -3.07
N MET A 84 1.34 -7.95 -3.05
CA MET A 84 0.62 -8.36 -1.84
C MET A 84 1.40 -9.36 -0.99
N ASN A 85 2.13 -10.27 -1.67
CA ASN A 85 2.92 -11.33 -1.07
C ASN A 85 4.39 -10.93 -0.79
N VAL A 86 4.70 -9.62 -0.83
CA VAL A 86 5.91 -9.12 -0.15
C VAL A 86 5.66 -9.23 1.35
N SER A 87 6.50 -9.97 2.08
CA SER A 87 6.33 -10.15 3.52
C SER A 87 6.41 -8.83 4.29
N ALA A 88 5.79 -8.80 5.48
CA ALA A 88 5.80 -7.62 6.35
C ALA A 88 7.22 -7.21 6.77
N GLN A 89 8.09 -8.19 6.99
CA GLN A 89 9.49 -8.00 7.36
C GLN A 89 10.28 -7.35 6.22
N ILE A 90 10.12 -7.85 4.99
CA ILE A 90 10.76 -7.26 3.81
C ILE A 90 10.25 -5.84 3.61
N ARG A 91 8.93 -5.62 3.72
CA ARG A 91 8.34 -4.29 3.57
C ARG A 91 8.86 -3.31 4.61
N LEU A 92 8.95 -3.73 5.88
CA LEU A 92 9.50 -2.90 6.96
C LEU A 92 10.96 -2.52 6.67
N GLY A 93 11.78 -3.48 6.26
CA GLY A 93 13.17 -3.21 5.87
C GLY A 93 13.29 -2.19 4.74
N GLN A 94 12.48 -2.34 3.68
CA GLN A 94 12.42 -1.37 2.58
C GLN A 94 12.05 0.03 3.06
N LEU A 95 11.05 0.15 3.94
CA LEU A 95 10.63 1.44 4.50
C LEU A 95 11.73 2.06 5.37
N GLN A 96 12.42 1.25 6.18
CA GLN A 96 13.55 1.72 7.00
C GLN A 96 14.72 2.21 6.13
N THR A 97 15.08 1.47 5.08
CA THR A 97 16.13 1.88 4.14
C THR A 97 15.74 3.16 3.39
N ASN A 98 14.49 3.26 2.93
CA ASN A 98 14.03 4.47 2.25
C ASN A 98 14.03 5.68 3.19
N LEU A 99 13.57 5.53 4.42
CA LEU A 99 13.60 6.60 5.42
C LEU A 99 15.03 7.08 5.71
N GLN A 100 15.99 6.16 5.81
CA GLN A 100 17.40 6.50 6.00
C GLN A 100 17.93 7.33 4.83
N ARG A 101 17.69 6.89 3.58
CA ARG A 101 18.08 7.64 2.37
C ARG A 101 17.44 9.01 2.30
N LEU A 102 16.16 9.14 2.69
CA LEU A 102 15.46 10.42 2.70
C LEU A 102 16.09 11.36 3.74
N ARG A 103 16.46 10.87 4.92
CA ARG A 103 17.16 11.66 5.95
C ARG A 103 18.53 12.15 5.49
N GLU A 104 19.32 11.28 4.87
CA GLU A 104 20.63 11.63 4.31
C GLU A 104 20.49 12.71 3.23
N LYS A 105 19.51 12.56 2.33
CA LYS A 105 19.25 13.55 1.29
C LYS A 105 18.72 14.87 1.86
N ALA A 106 17.80 14.82 2.83
CA ALA A 106 17.26 16.00 3.50
C ALA A 106 18.34 16.80 4.24
N GLY A 107 19.30 16.14 4.88
CA GLY A 107 20.45 16.81 5.51
C GLY A 107 21.35 17.58 4.53
N THR A 108 21.24 17.33 3.22
CA THR A 108 21.95 18.06 2.16
C THR A 108 21.10 19.13 1.48
N LEU A 109 19.79 19.15 1.72
CA LEU A 109 18.88 20.15 1.19
C LEU A 109 18.87 21.31 2.20
N GLY A 110 19.16 22.52 1.74
CA GLY A 110 19.16 23.72 2.59
C GLY A 110 17.78 24.03 3.22
N SER A 111 17.54 25.27 3.64
CA SER A 111 16.38 25.66 4.46
C SER A 111 14.98 25.47 3.84
N ARG A 112 14.86 25.05 2.56
CA ARG A 112 13.58 24.84 1.89
C ARG A 112 13.64 23.74 0.83
N TYR A 113 12.83 22.70 0.98
CA TYR A 113 12.73 21.62 -0.01
C TYR A 113 11.34 20.95 0.00
N VAL A 114 11.02 20.27 -1.10
CA VAL A 114 9.80 19.46 -1.24
C VAL A 114 10.20 17.99 -1.25
N LEU A 115 9.71 17.22 -0.29
CA LEU A 115 9.84 15.78 -0.24
C LEU A 115 8.61 15.16 -0.89
N VAL A 116 8.80 14.38 -1.95
CA VAL A 116 7.73 13.65 -2.62
C VAL A 116 7.93 12.16 -2.35
N ASP A 117 7.07 11.58 -1.53
CA ASP A 117 7.03 10.13 -1.31
C ASP A 117 6.10 9.48 -2.36
N ILE A 118 6.69 9.17 -3.51
CA ILE A 118 5.99 8.59 -4.67
C ILE A 118 5.24 7.28 -4.32
N PRO A 119 5.80 6.32 -3.54
CA PRO A 119 5.04 5.14 -3.13
C PRO A 119 3.87 5.42 -2.16
N ALA A 120 3.89 6.51 -1.39
CA ALA A 120 2.81 6.86 -0.46
C ALA A 120 1.79 7.87 -1.02
N ALA A 121 2.04 8.42 -2.23
CA ALA A 121 1.27 9.52 -2.83
C ALA A 121 1.13 10.76 -1.90
N GLN A 122 2.15 11.04 -1.09
CA GLN A 122 2.18 12.21 -0.20
C GLN A 122 3.30 13.16 -0.62
N VAL A 123 2.95 14.44 -0.74
CA VAL A 123 3.90 15.54 -0.93
C VAL A 123 3.95 16.35 0.35
N GLU A 124 5.14 16.47 0.93
CA GLU A 124 5.40 17.29 2.10
C GLU A 124 6.37 18.42 1.72
N ALA A 125 5.94 19.68 1.93
CA ALA A 125 6.81 20.84 1.81
C ALA A 125 7.40 21.16 3.19
N VAL A 126 8.73 21.24 3.27
CA VAL A 126 9.47 21.47 4.51
C VAL A 126 10.25 22.79 4.39
N GLU A 127 10.09 23.65 5.40
CA GLU A 127 10.82 24.91 5.55
C GLU A 127 11.34 24.99 7.00
N ASN A 128 12.64 25.21 7.17
CA ASN A 128 13.32 25.25 8.48
C ASN A 128 13.01 24.04 9.39
N ASP A 129 13.14 22.83 8.85
CA ASP A 129 12.85 21.56 9.54
C ASP A 129 11.41 21.40 10.05
N ARG A 130 10.47 22.22 9.55
CA ARG A 130 9.04 22.11 9.86
C ARG A 130 8.24 21.86 8.60
N VAL A 131 7.33 20.89 8.67
CA VAL A 131 6.36 20.63 7.60
C VAL A 131 5.40 21.82 7.54
N VAL A 132 5.47 22.59 6.46
CA VAL A 132 4.65 23.78 6.24
C VAL A 132 3.43 23.49 5.34
N LEU A 133 3.44 22.40 4.57
CA LEU A 133 2.33 22.05 3.68
C LEU A 133 2.29 20.53 3.45
N ARG A 134 1.09 19.94 3.53
CA ARG A 134 0.83 18.53 3.21
C ARG A 134 -0.23 18.45 2.12
N HIS A 135 0.11 17.84 0.99
CA HIS A 135 -0.83 17.56 -0.10
C HIS A 135 -0.81 16.08 -0.48
N THR A 136 -1.99 15.48 -0.61
CA THR A 136 -2.15 14.19 -1.28
C THR A 136 -2.05 14.44 -2.78
N ALA A 137 -0.98 13.97 -3.42
CA ALA A 137 -0.78 14.16 -4.85
C ALA A 137 -1.42 13.01 -5.62
N ILE A 138 -2.47 13.31 -6.38
CA ILE A 138 -2.96 12.42 -7.44
C ILE A 138 -2.07 12.67 -8.66
N VAL A 139 -1.15 11.75 -8.95
CA VAL A 139 -0.35 11.82 -10.17
C VAL A 139 -1.24 11.42 -11.34
N GLY A 140 -1.74 12.41 -12.07
CA GLY A 140 -2.30 12.20 -13.41
C GLY A 140 -1.20 11.69 -14.34
N LYS A 141 -1.49 10.62 -15.09
CA LYS A 141 -0.61 10.14 -16.15
C LYS A 141 -0.38 11.28 -17.14
N ILE A 142 0.87 11.65 -17.37
CA ILE A 142 1.24 12.50 -18.50
C ILE A 142 1.22 11.58 -19.73
N ASP A 143 0.17 11.72 -20.55
CA ASP A 143 0.23 11.28 -21.93
C ASP A 143 1.32 12.11 -22.63
N ARG A 144 2.31 11.44 -23.22
CA ARG A 144 3.15 12.04 -24.25
C ARG A 144 2.67 11.53 -25.60
N GLN A 145 2.21 12.45 -26.44
CA GLN A 145 2.33 12.32 -27.90
C GLN A 145 3.77 12.64 -28.30
#